data_AF-A0A2V5HLS7-F1
#
_entry.id   AF-A0A2V5HLS7-F1
#
_cell.length_a   1.000
_cell.length_b   1.000
_cell.length_c   1.000
_cell.angle_alpha   90.00
_cell.angle_beta   90.00
_cell.angle_gamma   90.00
#
_symmetry.space_group_name_H-M   'P 1'
#
loop_
_entity.id
_entity.type
_entity.pdbx_description
1 polymer ?
#
loop_
_entity_poly.entity_id
_entity_poly.type
_entity_poly.pdbx_seq_one_letter_code
_entity_poly.pdbx_strand_id
1 'polypeptide(L)'
;MEAADLLPLLEQLDDNIDDLEEILQPVLDGSVVKTSSNLPVLDKAKFHVLVTYALESLIFSWLRLHGVNAKEHPVFRELTRVKQYFEKIKELETGPEQRTLKLDKEAAGRFIKHGLAGNDKFDLERKEREAKERARAQLKASLLAKRDSSTSDPPTKNASDESEYESDAESEDADEKPAPTTQKSKKKQPNDDKKRNKDKQRKKLNKDERKEVKKDRRKKKGDMRKAKNLK
;
A
#
# COMPACT_ATOMS: atom_id res chain seq x y z
N MET A 1 -28.11 26.44 -43.09
CA MET A 1 -28.27 26.00 -41.69
C MET A 1 -29.16 27.03 -41.04
N GLU A 2 -30.37 26.65 -40.62
CA GLU A 2 -31.21 27.52 -39.81
C GLU A 2 -30.36 28.01 -38.63
N ALA A 3 -30.35 29.31 -38.40
CA ALA A 3 -29.70 29.87 -37.23
C ALA A 3 -30.46 29.32 -36.03
N ALA A 4 -29.92 28.27 -35.42
CA ALA A 4 -30.45 27.73 -34.17
C ALA A 4 -30.65 28.91 -33.22
N ASP A 5 -31.81 28.98 -32.57
CA ASP A 5 -32.03 29.98 -31.55
C ASP A 5 -30.98 29.76 -30.45
N LEU A 6 -30.02 30.68 -30.36
CA LEU A 6 -28.86 30.58 -29.47
C LEU A 6 -29.20 31.06 -28.06
N LEU A 7 -30.29 31.83 -27.91
CA LEU A 7 -30.73 32.39 -26.64
C LEU A 7 -30.96 31.31 -25.57
N PRO A 8 -31.71 30.22 -25.83
CA PRO A 8 -31.91 29.18 -24.81
C PRO A 8 -30.60 28.45 -24.44
N LEU A 9 -29.66 28.30 -25.37
CA LEU A 9 -28.35 27.69 -25.09
C LEU A 9 -27.45 28.61 -24.25
N LEU A 10 -27.60 29.93 -24.42
CA LEU A 10 -26.87 30.92 -23.64
C LEU A 10 -27.44 31.02 -22.22
N GLU A 11 -28.76 31.05 -22.07
CA GLU A 11 -29.44 31.02 -20.78
C GLU A 11 -29.06 29.76 -20.00
N GLN A 12 -29.09 28.59 -20.66
CA GLN A 12 -28.63 27.34 -20.06
C GLN A 12 -27.15 27.40 -19.67
N LEU A 13 -26.28 28.04 -20.46
CA LEU A 13 -24.87 28.18 -20.11
C LEU A 13 -24.67 29.08 -18.88
N ASP A 14 -25.45 30.16 -18.78
CA ASP A 14 -25.46 31.09 -17.64
C ASP A 14 -25.84 30.35 -16.36
N ASP A 15 -26.97 29.64 -16.37
CA ASP A 15 -27.43 28.80 -15.25
C ASP A 15 -26.37 27.77 -14.81
N ASN A 16 -25.73 27.10 -15.78
CA ASN A 16 -24.67 26.12 -15.47
C ASN A 16 -23.42 26.77 -14.85
N ILE A 17 -23.13 28.02 -15.18
CA ILE A 17 -21.99 28.75 -14.61
C ILE A 17 -22.33 29.16 -13.18
N ASP A 18 -23.54 29.65 -12.92
CA ASP A 18 -24.02 30.00 -11.58
C ASP A 18 -24.01 28.77 -10.65
N ASP A 19 -24.58 27.64 -11.11
CA ASP A 19 -24.55 26.36 -10.38
C ASP A 19 -23.11 25.93 -10.06
N LEU A 20 -22.21 26.06 -11.03
CA LEU A 20 -20.81 25.68 -10.87
C LEU A 20 -20.09 26.59 -9.88
N GLU A 21 -20.36 27.90 -9.90
CA GLU A 21 -19.81 28.84 -8.94
C GLU A 21 -20.26 28.50 -7.53
N GLU A 22 -21.55 28.25 -7.31
CA GLU A 22 -22.10 27.82 -6.02
C GLU A 22 -21.43 26.53 -5.49
N ILE A 23 -21.30 25.50 -6.34
CA ILE A 23 -20.68 24.23 -5.97
C ILE A 23 -19.19 24.39 -5.66
N LEU A 24 -18.50 25.30 -6.36
CA LEU A 24 -17.07 25.54 -6.17
C LEU A 24 -16.76 26.52 -5.04
N GLN A 25 -17.71 27.32 -4.55
CA GLN A 25 -17.51 28.29 -3.46
C GLN A 25 -16.68 27.74 -2.29
N PRO A 26 -16.97 26.55 -1.70
CA PRO A 26 -16.20 26.02 -0.58
C PRO A 26 -14.73 25.76 -0.90
N VAL A 27 -14.42 25.50 -2.17
CA VAL A 27 -13.05 25.26 -2.67
C VAL A 27 -12.36 26.59 -3.01
N LEU A 28 -13.11 27.60 -3.46
CA LEU A 28 -12.62 28.93 -3.81
C LEU A 28 -12.33 29.81 -2.58
N ASP A 29 -13.19 29.76 -1.56
CA ASP A 29 -13.01 30.46 -0.28
C ASP A 29 -11.84 29.87 0.53
N GLY A 30 -11.61 28.58 0.36
CA GLY A 30 -10.51 27.85 0.97
C GLY A 30 -9.25 27.83 0.11
N SER A 31 -8.15 27.34 0.69
CA SER A 31 -7.05 26.85 -0.14
C SER A 31 -7.29 25.37 -0.45
N VAL A 32 -7.12 24.96 -1.71
CA VAL A 32 -7.11 23.54 -2.12
C VAL A 32 -6.19 22.70 -1.21
N VAL A 33 -5.10 23.28 -0.72
CA VAL A 33 -4.18 22.60 0.21
C VAL A 33 -4.83 22.40 1.58
N LYS A 34 -5.51 23.42 2.11
CA LYS A 34 -6.21 23.38 3.41
C LYS A 34 -7.41 22.44 3.38
N THR A 35 -8.19 22.45 2.31
CA THR A 35 -9.34 21.54 2.17
C THR A 35 -8.88 20.08 2.04
N SER A 36 -7.74 19.85 1.37
CA SER A 36 -7.15 18.52 1.21
C SER A 36 -6.36 17.99 2.42
N SER A 37 -6.03 18.80 3.42
CA SER A 37 -5.14 18.38 4.52
C SER A 37 -5.79 17.40 5.47
N ASN A 38 -7.11 17.49 5.64
CA ASN A 38 -7.87 16.69 6.60
C ASN A 38 -8.49 15.43 5.97
N LEU A 39 -8.30 15.22 4.67
CA LEU A 39 -8.87 14.08 3.95
C LEU A 39 -7.98 12.83 4.07
N PRO A 40 -8.58 11.63 4.17
CA PRO A 40 -7.86 10.37 3.99
C PRO A 40 -7.10 10.34 2.66
N VAL A 41 -6.02 9.55 2.58
CA VAL A 41 -5.11 9.54 1.42
C VAL A 41 -5.82 9.31 0.08
N LEU A 42 -6.81 8.40 0.07
CA LEU A 42 -7.58 8.10 -1.14
C LEU A 42 -8.49 9.27 -1.54
N ASP A 43 -9.23 9.83 -0.59
CA ASP A 43 -10.15 10.95 -0.85
C ASP A 43 -9.38 12.23 -1.22
N LYS A 44 -8.20 12.40 -0.65
CA LYS A 44 -7.26 13.46 -1.04
C LYS A 44 -6.84 13.33 -2.51
N ALA A 45 -6.55 12.12 -2.97
CA ALA A 45 -6.22 11.87 -4.37
C ALA A 45 -7.40 12.17 -5.29
N LYS A 46 -8.61 11.70 -4.93
CA LYS A 46 -9.86 12.01 -5.64
C LYS A 46 -10.09 13.50 -5.76
N PHE A 47 -9.99 14.21 -4.64
CA PHE A 47 -10.19 15.65 -4.56
C PHE A 47 -9.26 16.42 -5.50
N HIS A 48 -7.95 16.14 -5.46
CA HIS A 48 -7.00 16.82 -6.35
C HIS A 48 -7.24 16.51 -7.83
N VAL A 49 -7.59 15.27 -8.17
CA VAL A 49 -7.89 14.89 -9.56
C VAL A 49 -9.17 15.57 -10.05
N LEU A 50 -10.22 15.65 -9.22
CA LEU A 50 -11.48 16.34 -9.53
C LEU A 50 -11.29 17.84 -9.71
N VAL A 51 -10.53 18.51 -8.82
CA VAL A 51 -10.23 19.95 -8.96
C VAL A 51 -9.43 20.22 -10.24
N THR A 52 -8.45 19.36 -10.55
CA THR A 52 -7.68 19.49 -11.80
C THR A 52 -8.57 19.29 -13.03
N TYR A 53 -9.46 18.28 -12.99
CA TYR A 53 -10.43 18.03 -14.05
C TYR A 53 -11.36 19.21 -14.27
N ALA A 54 -11.88 19.83 -13.19
CA ALA A 54 -12.75 21.00 -13.28
C ALA A 54 -12.03 22.18 -13.95
N LEU A 55 -10.79 22.49 -13.54
CA LEU A 55 -9.98 23.55 -14.14
C LEU A 55 -9.72 23.31 -15.63
N GLU A 56 -9.28 22.11 -16.00
CA GLU A 56 -9.01 21.79 -17.41
C GLU A 56 -10.28 21.78 -18.26
N SER A 57 -11.41 21.34 -17.70
CA SER A 57 -12.71 21.37 -18.37
C SER A 57 -13.21 22.80 -18.58
N LEU A 58 -13.03 23.69 -17.60
CA LEU A 58 -13.34 25.11 -17.74
C LEU A 58 -12.50 25.78 -18.83
N ILE A 59 -11.19 25.52 -18.86
CA ILE A 59 -10.31 26.04 -19.91
C ILE A 59 -10.73 25.48 -21.27
N PHE A 60 -11.09 24.19 -21.35
CA PHE A 60 -11.58 23.58 -22.58
C PHE A 60 -12.86 24.25 -23.09
N SER A 61 -13.83 24.52 -22.21
CA SER A 61 -15.06 25.24 -22.55
C SER A 61 -14.78 26.68 -22.98
N TRP A 62 -13.90 27.40 -22.26
CA TRP A 62 -13.49 28.76 -22.61
C TRP A 62 -12.87 28.84 -24.01
N LEU A 63 -11.98 27.90 -24.36
CA LEU A 63 -11.38 27.82 -25.69
C LEU A 63 -12.42 27.61 -26.80
N ARG A 64 -13.43 26.78 -26.53
CA ARG A 64 -14.52 26.54 -27.48
C ARG A 64 -15.38 27.77 -27.70
N LEU A 65 -15.65 28.55 -26.65
CA LEU A 65 -16.37 29.82 -26.74
C LEU A 65 -15.60 30.85 -27.58
N HIS A 66 -14.27 30.79 -27.56
CA HIS A 66 -13.39 31.66 -28.36
C HIS A 66 -13.18 31.15 -29.79
N GLY A 67 -13.91 30.11 -30.22
CA GLY A 67 -13.78 29.54 -31.57
C GLY A 67 -12.48 28.77 -31.82
N VAL A 68 -11.70 28.49 -30.77
CA VAL A 68 -10.48 27.69 -30.89
C VAL A 68 -10.83 26.21 -30.89
N ASN A 69 -10.19 25.43 -31.78
CA ASN A 69 -10.34 23.97 -31.77
C ASN A 69 -9.64 23.36 -30.53
N ALA A 70 -10.40 23.23 -29.45
CA ALA A 70 -9.89 22.76 -28.16
C ALA A 70 -9.35 21.31 -28.20
N LYS A 71 -9.67 20.51 -29.23
CA LYS A 71 -9.13 19.14 -29.40
C LYS A 71 -7.68 19.13 -29.90
N GLU A 72 -7.29 20.13 -30.69
CA GLU A 72 -5.91 20.32 -31.15
C GLU A 72 -5.07 21.08 -30.12
N HIS A 73 -5.73 21.76 -29.18
CA HIS A 73 -5.08 22.49 -28.11
C HIS A 73 -4.43 21.54 -27.08
N PRO A 74 -3.27 21.92 -26.48
CA PRO A 74 -2.60 21.12 -25.44
C PRO A 74 -3.47 20.72 -24.24
N VAL A 75 -4.53 21.47 -23.96
CA VAL A 75 -5.51 21.15 -22.90
C VAL A 75 -6.14 19.77 -23.09
N PHE A 76 -6.37 19.34 -24.34
CA PHE A 76 -6.90 18.00 -24.60
C PHE A 76 -5.94 16.88 -24.15
N ARG A 77 -4.63 17.13 -24.22
CA ARG A 77 -3.61 16.20 -23.70
C ARG A 77 -3.65 16.14 -22.18
N GLU A 78 -3.84 17.27 -21.52
CA GLU A 78 -3.96 17.30 -20.06
C GLU A 78 -5.25 16.59 -19.60
N LEU A 79 -6.39 16.78 -20.29
CA LEU A 79 -7.63 16.02 -20.02
C LEU A 79 -7.43 14.51 -20.16
N THR A 80 -6.68 14.09 -21.19
CA THR A 80 -6.30 12.68 -21.38
C THR A 80 -5.44 12.17 -20.24
N ARG A 81 -4.55 13.01 -19.71
CA ARG A 81 -3.71 12.70 -18.56
C ARG A 81 -4.53 12.59 -17.27
N VAL A 82 -5.50 13.48 -17.05
CA VAL A 82 -6.44 13.40 -15.92
C VAL A 82 -7.25 12.10 -15.96
N LYS A 83 -7.71 11.68 -17.14
CA LYS A 83 -8.39 10.39 -17.32
C LYS A 83 -7.55 9.20 -16.84
N GLN A 84 -6.24 9.20 -17.13
CA GLN A 84 -5.34 8.15 -16.63
C GLN A 84 -5.22 8.13 -15.10
N TYR A 85 -5.37 9.29 -14.43
CA TYR A 85 -5.39 9.34 -12.96
C TYR A 85 -6.72 8.84 -12.38
N PHE A 86 -7.85 9.10 -13.03
CA PHE A 86 -9.12 8.46 -12.67
C PHE A 86 -9.05 6.93 -12.77
N GLU A 87 -8.43 6.41 -13.83
CA GLU A 87 -8.23 4.96 -14.00
C GLU A 87 -7.37 4.38 -12.86
N LYS A 88 -6.26 5.02 -12.49
CA LYS A 88 -5.43 4.60 -11.34
C LYS A 88 -6.19 4.63 -10.02
N ILE A 89 -6.96 5.67 -9.77
CA ILE A 89 -7.76 5.79 -8.55
C ILE A 89 -8.83 4.67 -8.51
N LYS A 90 -9.49 4.41 -9.64
CA LYS A 90 -10.47 3.34 -9.76
C LYS A 90 -9.87 1.95 -9.54
N GLU A 91 -8.67 1.70 -10.08
CA GLU A 91 -7.92 0.46 -9.83
C GLU A 91 -7.61 0.28 -8.34
N LEU A 92 -7.22 1.35 -7.64
CA LEU A 92 -6.96 1.34 -6.19
C LEU A 92 -8.22 1.15 -5.35
N GLU A 93 -9.38 1.65 -5.81
CA GLU A 93 -10.67 1.47 -5.12
C GLU A 93 -11.24 0.07 -5.27
N THR A 94 -11.11 -0.51 -6.46
CA THR A 94 -11.78 -1.77 -6.82
C THR A 94 -10.90 -2.99 -6.64
N GLY A 95 -9.58 -2.82 -6.64
CA GLY A 95 -8.64 -3.91 -6.45
C GLY A 95 -8.49 -4.27 -4.98
N PRO A 96 -8.74 -5.53 -4.54
CA PRO A 96 -8.05 -6.01 -3.37
C PRO A 96 -6.57 -5.99 -3.77
N GLU A 97 -5.78 -5.09 -3.17
CA GLU A 97 -4.33 -5.15 -3.30
C GLU A 97 -3.91 -6.47 -2.67
N GLN A 98 -3.94 -7.55 -3.46
CA GLN A 98 -3.33 -8.81 -3.09
C GLN A 98 -1.85 -8.48 -2.99
N ARG A 99 -1.41 -8.19 -1.76
CA ARG A 99 -0.03 -7.94 -1.41
C ARG A 99 0.78 -9.06 -2.09
N THR A 100 1.46 -8.73 -3.18
CA THR A 100 2.21 -9.71 -3.98
C THR A 100 3.41 -10.24 -3.18
N LEU A 101 3.79 -9.49 -2.15
CA LEU A 101 4.77 -9.84 -1.13
C LEU A 101 4.05 -10.37 0.12
N LYS A 102 3.44 -11.55 0.02
CA LYS A 102 3.12 -12.34 1.22
C LYS A 102 4.39 -13.07 1.64
N LEU A 103 4.80 -12.90 2.89
CA LEU A 103 5.87 -13.70 3.47
C LEU A 103 5.45 -15.16 3.43
N ASP A 104 6.25 -16.00 2.79
CA ASP A 104 6.11 -17.45 2.91
C ASP A 104 6.52 -17.85 4.33
N LYS A 105 5.51 -18.00 5.19
CA LYS A 105 5.68 -18.37 6.60
C LYS A 105 6.32 -19.74 6.74
N GLU A 106 6.09 -20.64 5.80
CA GLU A 106 6.68 -21.98 5.83
C GLU A 106 8.16 -21.92 5.48
N ALA A 107 8.53 -21.19 4.43
CA ALA A 107 9.93 -20.98 4.08
C ALA A 107 10.69 -20.27 5.20
N ALA A 108 10.14 -19.19 5.75
CA ALA A 108 10.71 -18.51 6.92
C ALA A 108 10.87 -19.48 8.11
N GLY A 109 9.87 -20.33 8.37
CA GLY A 109 9.93 -21.38 9.38
C GLY A 109 11.05 -22.39 9.12
N ARG A 110 11.31 -22.77 7.86
CA ARG A 110 12.43 -23.65 7.49
C ARG A 110 13.79 -22.98 7.74
N PHE A 111 13.94 -21.71 7.37
CA PHE A 111 15.16 -20.95 7.63
C PHE A 111 15.44 -20.81 9.12
N ILE A 112 14.41 -20.49 9.92
CA ILE A 112 14.54 -20.37 11.38
C ILE A 112 14.87 -21.73 12.00
N LYS A 113 14.15 -22.80 11.64
CA LYS A 113 14.42 -24.15 12.15
C LYS A 113 15.83 -24.63 11.81
N HIS A 114 16.31 -24.38 10.60
CA HIS A 114 17.67 -24.76 10.21
C HIS A 114 18.73 -23.88 10.88
N GLY A 115 18.46 -22.58 11.10
CA GLY A 115 19.36 -21.70 11.85
C GLY A 115 19.45 -22.04 13.34
N LEU A 116 18.42 -22.67 13.89
CA LEU A 116 18.37 -23.17 15.27
C LEU A 116 18.74 -24.67 15.38
N ALA A 117 18.90 -25.38 14.26
CA ALA A 117 19.27 -26.78 14.25
C ALA A 117 20.74 -26.91 14.73
N GLY A 118 20.95 -27.73 15.76
CA GLY A 118 22.22 -27.87 16.48
C GLY A 118 22.14 -27.46 17.95
N ASN A 119 20.98 -26.99 18.42
CA ASN A 119 20.74 -26.69 19.83
C ASN A 119 19.99 -27.83 20.55
N ASP A 120 20.43 -29.08 20.31
CA ASP A 120 19.72 -30.32 20.69
C ASP A 120 19.36 -30.40 22.18
N LYS A 121 20.21 -29.82 23.05
CA LYS A 121 19.97 -29.75 24.49
C LYS A 121 18.69 -28.99 24.84
N PHE A 122 18.49 -27.81 24.24
CA PHE A 122 17.33 -26.98 24.50
C PHE A 122 16.06 -27.51 23.83
N ASP A 123 16.21 -28.22 22.71
CA ASP A 123 15.08 -28.90 22.06
C ASP A 123 14.58 -30.10 22.86
N LEU A 124 15.48 -30.83 23.52
CA LEU A 124 15.13 -31.91 24.46
C LEU A 124 14.44 -31.36 25.72
N GLU A 125 15.01 -30.33 26.35
CA GLU A 125 14.42 -29.66 27.52
C GLU A 125 13.02 -29.11 27.22
N ARG A 126 12.82 -28.55 26.02
CA ARG A 126 11.50 -28.05 25.58
C ARG A 126 10.50 -29.19 25.39
N LYS A 127 10.91 -30.30 24.75
CA LYS A 127 10.05 -31.48 24.57
C LYS A 127 9.68 -32.12 25.90
N GLU A 128 10.61 -32.18 26.84
CA GLU A 128 10.37 -32.69 28.19
C GLU A 128 9.36 -31.82 28.95
N ARG A 129 9.51 -30.49 28.88
CA ARG A 129 8.57 -29.55 29.49
C ARG A 129 7.17 -29.66 28.89
N GLU A 130 7.06 -29.71 27.56
CA GLU A 130 5.78 -29.90 26.88
C GLU A 130 5.13 -31.25 27.21
N ALA A 131 5.91 -32.33 27.31
CA ALA A 131 5.40 -33.65 27.70
C ALA A 131 4.90 -33.64 29.15
N LYS A 132 5.64 -33.01 30.07
CA LYS A 132 5.26 -32.85 31.48
C LYS A 132 3.99 -32.02 31.63
N GLU A 133 3.86 -30.93 30.88
CA GLU A 133 2.66 -30.10 30.86
C GLU A 133 1.45 -30.83 30.27
N ARG A 134 1.61 -31.54 29.15
CA ARG A 134 0.53 -32.34 28.55
C ARG A 134 0.08 -33.47 29.47
N ALA A 135 1.02 -34.15 30.13
CA ALA A 135 0.69 -35.19 31.11
C ALA A 135 -0.07 -34.60 32.31
N ARG A 136 0.39 -33.47 32.86
CA ARG A 136 -0.32 -32.77 33.95
C ARG A 136 -1.71 -32.30 33.54
N ALA A 137 -1.85 -31.76 32.32
CA ALA A 137 -3.14 -31.34 31.78
C ALA A 137 -4.10 -32.53 31.58
N GLN A 138 -3.60 -33.66 31.08
CA GLN A 138 -4.40 -34.88 30.92
C GLN A 138 -4.83 -35.47 32.27
N LEU A 139 -3.94 -35.51 33.25
CA LEU A 139 -4.29 -35.94 34.61
C LEU A 139 -5.35 -35.02 35.22
N LYS A 140 -5.16 -33.70 35.14
CA LYS A 140 -6.13 -32.72 35.63
C LYS A 140 -7.48 -32.82 34.92
N ALA A 141 -7.50 -33.04 33.61
CA ALA A 141 -8.71 -33.26 32.84
C ALA A 141 -9.42 -34.57 33.25
N SER A 142 -8.67 -35.66 33.46
CA SER A 142 -9.25 -36.93 33.90
C SER A 142 -9.85 -36.86 35.31
N LEU A 143 -9.24 -36.09 36.22
CA LEU A 143 -9.75 -35.87 37.57
C LEU A 143 -11.02 -35.02 37.56
N LEU A 144 -11.09 -33.99 36.73
CA LEU A 144 -12.32 -33.21 36.53
C LEU A 144 -13.45 -34.09 35.96
N ALA A 145 -13.16 -34.89 34.92
CA ALA A 145 -14.15 -35.78 34.33
C ALA A 145 -14.67 -36.84 35.33
N LYS A 146 -13.79 -37.35 36.21
CA LYS A 146 -14.19 -38.29 37.27
C LYS A 146 -15.06 -37.62 38.34
N ARG A 147 -14.76 -36.35 38.68
CA ARG A 147 -15.56 -35.56 39.62
C ARG A 147 -16.97 -35.28 39.08
N ASP A 148 -17.08 -34.96 37.79
CA ASP A 148 -18.37 -34.73 37.12
C ASP A 148 -19.20 -36.02 36.99
N SER A 149 -18.56 -37.19 36.90
CA SER A 149 -19.24 -38.50 36.93
C SER A 149 -19.70 -38.95 38.33
N SER A 150 -19.19 -38.33 39.40
CA SER A 150 -19.55 -38.63 40.79
C SER A 150 -20.60 -37.68 41.39
N THR A 151 -21.08 -36.70 40.63
CA THR A 151 -22.18 -35.80 41.06
C THR A 151 -23.53 -36.30 40.54
N SER A 152 -24.08 -37.29 41.24
CA SER A 152 -25.52 -37.52 41.32
C SER A 152 -25.93 -37.53 42.79
N ASP A 153 -25.84 -36.37 43.47
CA ASP A 153 -26.69 -35.96 44.62
C ASP A 153 -26.31 -34.55 45.14
N PRO A 154 -27.25 -33.81 45.79
CA PRO A 154 -27.13 -32.36 46.04
C PRO A 154 -26.28 -31.99 47.28
N PRO A 155 -25.89 -30.71 47.46
CA PRO A 155 -24.71 -30.36 48.24
C PRO A 155 -24.99 -30.07 49.72
N THR A 156 -24.12 -30.55 50.61
CA THR A 156 -23.94 -29.97 51.94
C THR A 156 -22.48 -30.02 52.42
N LYS A 157 -21.97 -28.83 52.75
CA LYS A 157 -21.10 -28.45 53.89
C LYS A 157 -19.66 -28.98 53.98
N ASN A 158 -18.73 -28.03 53.85
CA ASN A 158 -17.43 -27.85 54.51
C ASN A 158 -16.76 -29.06 55.20
N ALA A 159 -15.58 -29.44 54.72
CA ALA A 159 -14.29 -29.17 55.37
C ALA A 159 -13.20 -30.16 54.88
N SER A 160 -11.98 -29.63 54.76
CA SER A 160 -10.68 -30.30 54.75
C SER A 160 -10.45 -31.44 53.75
N ASP A 161 -9.67 -31.13 52.70
CA ASP A 161 -8.73 -32.12 52.17
C ASP A 161 -7.44 -31.40 51.76
N GLU A 162 -6.40 -31.61 52.57
CA GLU A 162 -5.03 -31.25 52.24
C GLU A 162 -4.58 -32.09 51.05
N SER A 163 -4.16 -31.43 49.98
CA SER A 163 -3.23 -32.05 49.05
C SER A 163 -2.10 -31.08 48.82
N GLU A 164 -0.96 -31.42 49.41
CA GLU A 164 0.34 -30.82 49.16
C GLU A 164 0.59 -30.81 47.65
N TYR A 165 0.41 -29.66 47.04
CA TYR A 165 1.07 -29.32 45.79
C TYR A 165 2.25 -28.44 46.19
N GLU A 166 3.43 -29.06 46.31
CA GLU A 166 4.67 -28.29 46.33
C GLU A 166 4.75 -27.44 45.06
N SER A 167 4.50 -26.15 45.26
CA SER A 167 4.82 -25.10 44.32
C SER A 167 6.30 -24.75 44.49
N ASP A 168 7.19 -25.56 43.93
CA ASP A 168 8.56 -25.13 43.70
C ASP A 168 8.57 -24.28 42.42
N ALA A 169 8.28 -23.00 42.61
CA ALA A 169 8.40 -21.95 41.63
C ALA A 169 9.27 -20.84 42.25
N GLU A 170 10.55 -21.15 42.47
CA GLU A 170 11.54 -20.10 42.55
C GLU A 170 11.74 -19.47 41.15
N SER A 171 11.21 -18.27 41.00
CA SER A 171 11.78 -17.28 40.09
C SER A 171 11.70 -15.92 40.77
N GLU A 172 12.72 -15.63 41.58
CA GLU A 172 13.01 -14.27 42.03
C GLU A 172 13.57 -13.45 40.86
N ASP A 173 12.98 -12.26 40.74
CA ASP A 173 13.54 -10.97 40.31
C ASP A 173 14.28 -10.82 38.97
N ALA A 174 13.71 -9.99 38.08
CA ALA A 174 14.23 -8.62 37.91
C ALA A 174 13.41 -7.87 36.84
N ASP A 175 12.61 -6.92 37.32
CA ASP A 175 12.05 -5.83 36.54
C ASP A 175 13.19 -4.85 36.18
N GLU A 176 13.69 -4.89 34.95
CA GLU A 176 14.56 -3.82 34.42
C GLU A 176 13.95 -3.22 33.16
N LYS A 177 13.26 -2.10 33.35
CA LYS A 177 12.95 -1.12 32.30
C LYS A 177 14.25 -0.58 31.69
N PRO A 178 14.30 -0.37 30.36
CA PRO A 178 15.09 0.71 29.81
C PRO A 178 14.17 1.83 29.31
N ALA A 179 14.35 3.01 29.90
CA ALA A 179 13.85 4.28 29.41
C ALA A 179 14.62 4.71 28.12
N PRO A 180 14.11 5.70 27.36
CA PRO A 180 14.43 5.91 25.95
C PRO A 180 15.71 6.73 25.75
N THR A 181 16.50 6.39 24.74
CA THR A 181 17.61 7.23 24.27
C THR A 181 17.23 7.94 22.97
N THR A 182 17.21 9.27 23.04
CA THR A 182 17.08 10.17 21.89
C THR A 182 18.44 10.73 21.48
N GLN A 183 18.49 11.20 20.23
CA GLN A 183 19.48 12.10 19.60
C GLN A 183 20.71 11.40 18.96
N LYS A 184 21.20 11.74 17.76
CA LYS A 184 21.00 12.93 16.92
C LYS A 184 21.40 12.66 15.46
N SER A 185 20.76 13.44 14.59
CA SER A 185 21.02 13.79 13.20
C SER A 185 22.48 13.77 12.68
N LYS A 186 22.66 13.25 11.47
CA LYS A 186 23.56 13.85 10.46
C LYS A 186 22.92 13.87 9.07
N LYS A 187 22.76 15.11 8.61
CA LYS A 187 22.33 15.62 7.31
C LYS A 187 23.35 15.22 6.23
N LYS A 188 22.89 14.73 5.07
CA LYS A 188 23.57 14.91 3.76
C LYS A 188 22.61 14.56 2.61
N GLN A 189 22.28 15.57 1.83
CA GLN A 189 21.84 15.53 0.42
C GLN A 189 22.81 16.43 -0.36
N PRO A 190 22.82 16.44 -1.72
CA PRO A 190 22.21 15.50 -2.67
C PRO A 190 23.25 15.01 -3.72
N ASN A 191 22.90 14.02 -4.55
CA ASN A 191 23.29 14.08 -5.96
C ASN A 191 22.40 13.22 -6.86
N ASP A 192 22.10 13.83 -8.01
CA ASP A 192 21.35 13.38 -9.17
C ASP A 192 21.78 12.01 -9.70
N ASP A 193 20.81 11.15 -10.03
CA ASP A 193 20.74 10.58 -11.39
C ASP A 193 19.44 9.80 -11.61
N LYS A 194 18.48 10.49 -12.24
CA LYS A 194 17.38 9.86 -12.99
C LYS A 194 17.96 9.18 -14.24
N LYS A 195 17.80 7.85 -14.37
CA LYS A 195 17.33 7.25 -15.65
C LYS A 195 17.00 5.75 -15.57
N ARG A 196 15.74 5.48 -15.94
CA ARG A 196 15.28 4.36 -16.79
C ARG A 196 15.31 2.95 -16.16
N ASN A 197 14.20 2.59 -15.52
CA ASN A 197 13.72 1.21 -15.54
C ASN A 197 12.51 1.13 -16.49
N LYS A 198 12.80 0.85 -17.77
CA LYS A 198 11.82 0.37 -18.76
C LYS A 198 12.42 -0.90 -19.37
N ASP A 199 11.57 -1.90 -19.56
CA ASP A 199 11.80 -3.17 -20.25
C ASP A 199 12.51 -4.30 -19.49
N LYS A 200 11.75 -4.98 -18.63
CA LYS A 200 11.90 -6.43 -18.40
C LYS A 200 10.76 -7.20 -19.06
N GLN A 201 10.76 -7.22 -20.40
CA GLN A 201 10.23 -8.34 -21.18
C GLN A 201 11.30 -8.75 -22.20
N ARG A 202 12.22 -9.62 -21.79
CA ARG A 202 13.19 -10.21 -22.71
C ARG A 202 12.54 -11.37 -23.46
N LYS A 203 11.97 -11.09 -24.64
CA LYS A 203 11.75 -12.09 -25.69
C LYS A 203 13.12 -12.72 -26.03
N LYS A 204 13.23 -14.06 -25.99
CA LYS A 204 14.47 -14.77 -26.35
C LYS A 204 14.72 -14.62 -27.87
N LEU A 205 15.42 -13.57 -28.27
CA LEU A 205 15.85 -13.34 -29.66
C LEU A 205 16.89 -14.38 -30.09
N ASN A 206 16.75 -14.86 -31.33
CA ASN A 206 17.62 -15.88 -31.91
C ASN A 206 19.02 -15.30 -32.24
N LYS A 207 20.02 -16.16 -32.51
CA LYS A 207 21.44 -15.76 -32.62
C LYS A 207 21.69 -14.69 -33.69
N ASP A 208 20.94 -14.71 -34.79
CA ASP A 208 21.12 -13.78 -35.90
C ASP A 208 20.45 -12.42 -35.66
N GLU A 209 19.28 -12.38 -35.03
CA GLU A 209 18.64 -11.14 -34.58
C GLU A 209 19.51 -10.38 -33.58
N ARG A 210 20.23 -11.10 -32.71
CA ARG A 210 21.20 -10.49 -31.78
C ARG A 210 22.39 -9.86 -32.48
N LYS A 211 22.80 -10.38 -33.64
CA LYS A 211 23.90 -9.81 -34.43
C LYS A 211 23.46 -8.53 -35.14
N GLU A 212 22.26 -8.53 -35.72
CA GLU A 212 21.62 -7.36 -36.33
C GLU A 212 21.50 -6.20 -35.32
N VAL A 213 20.91 -6.46 -34.15
CA VAL A 213 20.75 -5.43 -33.09
C VAL A 213 22.11 -4.87 -32.62
N LYS A 214 23.16 -5.71 -32.56
CA LYS A 214 24.52 -5.25 -32.23
C LYS A 214 25.13 -4.39 -33.34
N LYS A 215 24.87 -4.70 -34.60
CA LYS A 215 25.37 -3.96 -35.78
C LYS A 215 24.74 -2.57 -35.83
N ASP A 216 23.43 -2.47 -35.62
CA ASP A 216 22.72 -1.18 -35.61
C ASP A 216 23.12 -0.29 -34.46
N ARG A 217 23.33 -0.87 -33.27
CA ARG A 217 23.83 -0.13 -32.11
C ARG A 217 25.24 0.41 -32.35
N ARG A 218 26.09 -0.30 -33.09
CA ARG A 218 27.43 0.17 -33.48
C ARG A 218 27.36 1.31 -34.50
N LYS A 219 26.49 1.20 -35.52
CA LYS A 219 26.24 2.29 -36.49
C LYS A 219 25.79 3.58 -35.79
N LYS A 220 24.74 3.48 -34.97
CA LYS A 220 24.20 4.63 -34.21
C LYS A 220 25.23 5.30 -33.29
N LYS A 221 26.13 4.51 -32.69
CA LYS A 221 27.23 5.05 -31.87
C LYS A 221 28.32 5.71 -32.73
N GLY A 222 28.57 5.21 -33.93
CA GLY A 222 29.44 5.85 -34.92
C GLY A 222 28.88 7.19 -35.39
N ASP A 223 27.59 7.24 -35.72
CA ASP A 223 26.93 8.47 -36.18
C ASP A 223 26.88 9.53 -35.09
N MET A 224 26.61 9.15 -33.84
CA MET A 224 26.69 10.08 -32.70
C MET A 224 28.11 10.63 -32.48
N ARG A 225 29.15 9.84 -32.74
CA ARG A 225 30.55 10.31 -32.63
C ARG A 225 30.91 11.25 -33.78
N LYS A 226 30.45 10.98 -35.00
CA LYS A 226 30.60 11.89 -36.14
C LYS A 226 29.88 13.21 -35.91
N ALA A 227 28.65 13.18 -35.41
CA ALA A 227 27.88 14.37 -35.09
C ALA A 227 28.51 15.21 -33.95
N LYS A 228 29.24 14.57 -33.03
CA LYS A 228 29.94 15.27 -31.94
C LYS A 228 31.28 15.90 -32.37
N ASN A 229 31.89 15.41 -33.45
CA ASN A 229 33.14 15.94 -34.00
C ASN A 229 32.92 16.98 -35.13
N LEU A 230 31.67 17.33 -35.45
CA LEU A 230 31.30 18.37 -36.42
C LEU A 230 30.85 19.69 -35.76
N LYS A 231 31.11 19.85 -34.47
CA LYS A 231 30.99 21.11 -33.70
C LYS A 231 32.34 21.46 -33.14
#